data_AF-A0A319BWI3-F1
#
_entry.id   AF-A0A319BWI3-F1
#
_cell.length_a   1.000
_cell.length_b   1.000
_cell.length_c   1.000
_cell.angle_alpha   90.00
_cell.angle_beta   90.00
_cell.angle_gamma   90.00
#
_symmetry.space_group_name_H-M   'P 1'
#
loop_
_entity.id
_entity.type
_entity.pdbx_description
1 polymer ?
#
loop_
_entity_poly.entity_id
_entity_poly.type
_entity_poly.pdbx_seq_one_letter_code
_entity_poly.pdbx_strand_id
1 'polypeptide(L)'
;MTDAHQTIPSTDIYGPGTFVDKDFLPAPQDAGRIFEYIAKSTPGFTQDQKLWKTVNFTGSKLPVIPGPTKAPLVAAALHAMCGVVAHEIVEDRDGTLASTQQVTVNTNHAAIWLGTIFAATIEGEDMTELVRSRKLSTLYDRDFEHGWQATPLRQRSTALYKSKTPGVWYQVHGSLNAEPVLKALGMDPEYPAKTPDEAYEYISRHVEQWTADELEMLNIKNGFCGSICFTPQGWADTMMGKRLAEHPLVGYSRQSHAIPTPAIPFTKITNDKRPLAGVKVVELVRIIAGPVIGNILASLGADVIRVNCSRLVDLNVLQFTLNTGKRTINLDLTKEEDKARLRELIEDADVFVQGFRPKVIERKGFGVNDLLEMAGKRGKGIVYVEENCYGPDGPYNERPGWQQIGDAASGSSYVMGRSLGFKDGTSVLPPLPISDMTTGLVGALGALMALRDRARHGGSYRVTSSLVKADVINLEPEVGLYSPEVVERSNQLFKWGHIGPAQFVTEILLVVMDGWKNVFPQYFNPGPESLLTSFEGGPWGRMETLKPVVQLSDPEVTPRWLTPAVPHCYHDRNIQWL
;
A
#
# COMPACT_ATOMS: atom_id res chain seq x y z
N MET A 1 25.92 25.57 11.52
CA MET A 1 25.29 25.55 10.19
C MET A 1 25.65 24.20 9.58
N THR A 2 24.82 23.19 9.80
CA THR A 2 24.91 21.94 9.03
C THR A 2 24.42 22.27 7.63
N ASP A 3 25.22 22.01 6.60
CA ASP A 3 24.79 22.21 5.22
C ASP A 3 23.47 21.47 5.01
N ALA A 4 22.49 22.16 4.43
CA ALA A 4 21.21 21.56 4.09
C ALA A 4 21.46 20.34 3.20
N HIS A 5 20.72 19.26 3.41
CA HIS A 5 20.79 18.07 2.54
C HIS A 5 20.65 18.49 1.07
N GLN A 6 21.58 18.04 0.23
CA GLN A 6 21.63 18.36 -1.19
C GLN A 6 21.51 17.08 -2.00
N THR A 7 20.69 17.14 -3.04
CA THR A 7 20.65 16.13 -4.09
C THR A 7 21.23 16.70 -5.38
N ILE A 8 21.81 15.84 -6.21
CA ILE A 8 22.39 16.18 -7.50
C ILE A 8 21.70 15.39 -8.61
N PRO A 9 21.50 15.96 -9.81
CA PRO A 9 20.97 15.22 -10.94
C PRO A 9 21.79 13.96 -11.20
N SER A 10 21.12 12.84 -11.41
CA SER A 10 21.74 11.52 -11.59
C SER A 10 21.34 10.88 -12.92
N THR A 11 21.16 11.71 -13.94
CA THR A 11 20.72 11.32 -15.28
C THR A 11 21.54 10.19 -15.89
N ASP A 12 22.86 10.20 -15.70
CA ASP A 12 23.75 9.17 -16.23
C ASP A 12 23.82 7.90 -15.35
N ILE A 13 23.32 7.99 -14.11
CA ILE A 13 23.32 6.89 -13.12
C ILE A 13 21.97 6.16 -13.19
N TYR A 14 20.91 6.80 -12.69
CA TYR A 14 19.57 6.24 -12.56
C TYR A 14 18.58 6.74 -13.62
N GLY A 15 18.99 7.66 -14.49
CA GLY A 15 18.24 8.05 -15.69
C GLY A 15 17.58 9.43 -15.64
N PRO A 16 16.91 9.84 -16.72
CA PRO A 16 16.25 11.14 -16.80
C PRO A 16 15.25 11.38 -15.66
N GLY A 17 15.38 12.54 -14.99
CA GLY A 17 14.50 12.95 -13.90
C GLY A 17 14.87 12.39 -12.52
N THR A 18 16.01 11.71 -12.37
CA THR A 18 16.47 11.21 -11.07
C THR A 18 17.49 12.13 -10.40
N PHE A 19 17.51 12.09 -9.07
CA PHE A 19 18.43 12.85 -8.22
C PHE A 19 18.98 11.93 -7.13
N VAL A 20 20.29 11.99 -6.87
CA VAL A 20 20.93 11.23 -5.77
C VAL A 20 21.42 12.16 -4.68
N ASP A 21 21.48 11.64 -3.47
CA ASP A 21 22.14 12.31 -2.36
C ASP A 21 23.58 12.65 -2.72
N LYS A 22 23.96 13.92 -2.49
CA LYS A 22 25.35 14.34 -2.58
C LYS A 22 26.19 13.71 -1.46
N ASP A 23 25.64 13.72 -0.25
CA ASP A 23 26.27 13.23 0.97
C ASP A 23 25.35 12.20 1.63
N PHE A 24 25.93 11.07 2.08
CA PHE A 24 25.16 10.02 2.75
C PHE A 24 24.63 10.49 4.10
N LEU A 25 23.31 10.42 4.28
CA LEU A 25 22.64 10.57 5.56
C LEU A 25 22.21 9.19 6.10
N PRO A 26 22.46 8.88 7.38
CA PRO A 26 21.96 7.63 7.92
C PRO A 26 20.43 7.64 8.02
N ALA A 27 19.83 6.48 7.78
CA ALA A 27 18.39 6.33 7.59
C ALA A 27 17.50 7.00 8.65
N PRO A 28 17.75 6.90 9.98
CA PRO A 28 16.92 7.58 10.98
C PRO A 28 16.95 9.10 10.88
N GLN A 29 18.12 9.69 10.60
CA GLN A 29 18.24 11.15 10.40
C GLN A 29 17.53 11.58 9.13
N ASP A 30 17.67 10.81 8.05
CA ASP A 30 17.07 11.13 6.76
C ASP A 30 15.54 10.96 6.78
N ALA A 31 15.01 9.98 7.53
CA ALA A 31 13.58 9.85 7.80
C ALA A 31 13.00 11.09 8.50
N GLY A 32 13.74 11.69 9.45
CA GLY A 32 13.35 12.94 10.09
C GLY A 32 13.22 14.11 9.10
N ARG A 33 14.18 14.22 8.18
CA ARG A 33 14.14 15.23 7.11
C ARG A 33 12.98 15.01 6.15
N ILE A 34 12.75 13.76 5.72
CA ILE A 34 11.62 13.40 4.84
C ILE A 34 10.28 13.64 5.55
N PHE A 35 10.18 13.35 6.84
CA PHE A 35 9.02 13.68 7.67
C PHE A 35 8.70 15.17 7.63
N GLU A 36 9.67 16.05 7.87
CA GLU A 36 9.44 17.49 7.81
C GLU A 36 9.00 17.96 6.42
N TYR A 37 9.59 17.40 5.36
CA TYR A 37 9.22 17.71 3.97
C TYR A 37 7.76 17.33 3.66
N ILE A 38 7.36 16.10 3.97
CA ILE A 38 5.99 15.63 3.73
C ILE A 38 5.00 16.35 4.65
N ALA A 39 5.34 16.56 5.92
CA ALA A 39 4.50 17.28 6.89
C ALA A 39 4.21 18.71 6.46
N LYS A 40 5.22 19.42 5.93
CA LYS A 40 5.07 20.80 5.45
C LYS A 40 4.19 20.89 4.20
N SER A 41 4.24 19.90 3.32
CA SER A 41 3.50 19.90 2.05
C SER A 41 2.09 19.29 2.17
N THR A 42 1.77 18.62 3.28
CA THR A 42 0.49 17.94 3.48
C THR A 42 -0.61 18.89 3.98
N PRO A 43 -1.67 19.15 3.18
CA PRO A 43 -2.77 20.02 3.60
C PRO A 43 -3.52 19.48 4.82
N GLY A 44 -3.73 20.33 5.84
CA GLY A 44 -4.43 19.95 7.07
C GLY A 44 -3.57 19.22 8.10
N PHE A 45 -2.34 18.80 7.77
CA PHE A 45 -1.42 18.30 8.79
C PHE A 45 -0.93 19.45 9.67
N THR A 46 -0.74 19.19 10.97
CA THR A 46 -0.33 20.22 11.93
C THR A 46 1.00 20.86 11.52
N GLN A 47 1.08 22.19 11.59
CA GLN A 47 2.31 22.95 11.36
C GLN A 47 3.00 23.35 12.67
N ASP A 48 2.49 22.87 13.82
CA ASP A 48 3.12 23.11 15.12
C ASP A 48 4.43 22.31 15.25
N GLN A 49 5.53 23.03 15.19
CA GLN A 49 6.89 22.49 15.35
C GLN A 49 7.12 21.80 16.70
N LYS A 50 6.32 22.10 17.73
CA LYS A 50 6.40 21.38 19.02
C LYS A 50 5.98 19.93 18.87
N LEU A 51 4.96 19.65 18.05
CA LEU A 51 4.51 18.28 17.76
C LEU A 51 5.49 17.55 16.84
N TRP A 52 6.16 18.25 15.93
CA TRP A 52 7.17 17.62 15.08
C TRP A 52 8.37 17.14 15.90
N LYS A 53 8.75 17.90 16.94
CA LYS A 53 9.83 17.56 17.87
C LYS A 53 9.51 16.38 18.79
N THR A 54 8.28 15.87 18.83
CA THR A 54 7.94 14.65 19.58
C THR A 54 8.22 13.37 18.79
N VAL A 55 8.63 13.50 17.52
CA VAL A 55 8.93 12.35 16.66
C VAL A 55 10.38 11.94 16.82
N ASN A 56 10.60 10.65 17.08
CA ASN A 56 11.92 10.05 17.19
C ASN A 56 12.06 8.88 16.21
N PHE A 57 13.08 8.94 15.35
CA PHE A 57 13.40 7.87 14.42
C PHE A 57 14.58 7.04 14.93
N THR A 58 14.46 5.71 14.86
CA THR A 58 15.51 4.76 15.21
C THR A 58 15.75 3.77 14.06
N GLY A 59 16.73 2.89 14.19
CA GLY A 59 17.02 1.83 13.21
C GLY A 59 18.47 1.82 12.75
N SER A 60 18.75 1.01 11.72
CA SER A 60 20.09 0.89 11.16
C SER A 60 20.45 2.11 10.31
N LYS A 61 21.75 2.33 10.07
CA LYS A 61 22.21 3.48 9.28
C LYS A 61 21.99 3.28 7.77
N LEU A 62 22.24 2.08 7.27
CA LEU A 62 22.23 1.76 5.84
C LEU A 62 20.81 1.42 5.36
N PRO A 63 20.51 1.59 4.06
CA PRO A 63 19.27 1.08 3.51
C PRO A 63 19.17 -0.43 3.64
N VAL A 64 17.97 -0.90 3.90
CA VAL A 64 17.69 -2.32 4.19
C VAL A 64 16.81 -2.97 3.12
N ILE A 65 16.69 -2.37 1.93
CA ILE A 65 16.02 -2.97 0.78
C ILE A 65 16.93 -2.88 -0.44
N PRO A 66 16.77 -3.77 -1.45
CA PRO A 66 17.46 -3.64 -2.72
C PRO A 66 17.13 -2.33 -3.45
N GLY A 67 18.11 -1.80 -4.19
CA GLY A 67 17.92 -0.62 -5.04
C GLY A 67 18.08 0.72 -4.30
N PRO A 68 17.88 1.85 -5.01
CA PRO A 68 18.30 3.16 -4.53
C PRO A 68 17.17 3.96 -3.86
N THR A 69 15.94 3.46 -3.87
CA THR A 69 14.75 4.20 -3.39
C THR A 69 14.72 4.28 -1.87
N LYS A 70 14.27 5.42 -1.33
CA LYS A 70 14.06 5.65 0.11
C LYS A 70 12.67 5.29 0.60
N ALA A 71 11.98 4.35 -0.06
CA ALA A 71 10.63 3.92 0.30
C ALA A 71 10.44 3.58 1.79
N PRO A 72 11.38 2.88 2.48
CA PRO A 72 11.28 2.67 3.92
C PRO A 72 11.25 3.96 4.74
N LEU A 73 11.95 5.01 4.31
CA LEU A 73 12.00 6.29 5.02
C LEU A 73 10.75 7.13 4.77
N VAL A 74 10.20 7.09 3.56
CA VAL A 74 8.89 7.68 3.24
C VAL A 74 7.80 6.99 4.06
N ALA A 75 7.80 5.66 4.14
CA ALA A 75 6.89 4.92 5.00
C ALA A 75 7.07 5.27 6.48
N ALA A 76 8.32 5.37 6.97
CA ALA A 76 8.60 5.77 8.35
C ALA A 76 8.05 7.18 8.67
N ALA A 77 8.27 8.14 7.77
CA ALA A 77 7.77 9.51 7.88
C ALA A 77 6.23 9.54 7.96
N LEU A 78 5.54 8.85 7.04
CA LEU A 78 4.07 8.78 7.04
C LEU A 78 3.52 8.08 8.29
N HIS A 79 4.17 7.03 8.78
CA HIS A 79 3.82 6.40 10.06
C HIS A 79 3.97 7.38 11.23
N ALA A 80 5.05 8.15 11.28
CA ALA A 80 5.23 9.17 12.31
C ALA A 80 4.12 10.22 12.26
N MET A 81 3.71 10.65 11.06
CA MET A 81 2.56 11.54 10.88
C MET A 81 1.27 10.93 11.43
N CYS A 82 0.99 9.65 11.19
CA CYS A 82 -0.14 8.95 11.80
C CYS A 82 -0.07 8.98 13.34
N GLY A 83 1.13 8.80 13.92
CA GLY A 83 1.35 8.89 15.37
C GLY A 83 1.09 10.29 15.94
N VAL A 84 1.47 11.35 15.21
CA VAL A 84 1.18 12.74 15.60
C VAL A 84 -0.33 13.00 15.60
N VAL A 85 -1.04 12.61 14.53
CA VAL A 85 -2.51 12.79 14.45
C VAL A 85 -3.22 11.93 15.51
N ALA A 86 -2.71 10.73 15.79
CA ALA A 86 -3.21 9.89 16.88
C ALA A 86 -3.12 10.58 18.25
N HIS A 87 -2.01 11.27 18.55
CA HIS A 87 -1.91 12.06 19.77
C HIS A 87 -2.84 13.27 19.80
N GLU A 88 -3.06 13.95 18.67
CA GLU A 88 -4.07 15.02 18.60
C GLU A 88 -5.49 14.49 18.90
N ILE A 89 -5.83 13.30 18.41
CA ILE A 89 -7.11 12.64 18.71
C ILE A 89 -7.22 12.30 20.20
N VAL A 90 -6.14 11.78 20.81
CA VAL A 90 -6.09 11.51 22.25
C VAL A 90 -6.20 12.80 23.07
N GLU A 91 -5.57 13.89 22.63
CA GLU A 91 -5.69 15.20 23.25
C GLU A 91 -7.14 15.71 23.20
N ASP A 92 -7.78 15.65 22.04
CA ASP A 92 -9.17 16.07 21.85
C ASP A 92 -10.15 15.22 22.70
N ARG A 93 -9.87 13.91 22.86
CA ARG A 93 -10.75 12.97 23.58
C ARG A 93 -10.54 12.99 25.09
N ASP A 94 -9.30 12.98 25.54
CA ASP A 94 -8.92 12.71 26.94
C ASP A 94 -8.25 13.90 27.64
N GLY A 95 -7.84 14.94 26.89
CA GLY A 95 -7.13 16.11 27.43
C GLY A 95 -5.63 15.92 27.64
N THR A 96 -5.07 14.75 27.29
CA THR A 96 -3.62 14.51 27.36
C THR A 96 -2.92 15.23 26.22
N LEU A 97 -2.17 16.28 26.54
CA LEU A 97 -1.50 17.14 25.55
C LEU A 97 -0.61 16.33 24.59
N ALA A 98 -0.84 16.46 23.29
CA ALA A 98 -0.06 15.78 22.26
C ALA A 98 1.44 16.15 22.35
N SER A 99 1.74 17.40 22.69
CA SER A 99 3.13 17.91 22.82
C SER A 99 3.93 17.31 23.98
N THR A 100 3.29 16.56 24.88
CA THR A 100 3.95 15.90 26.03
C THR A 100 4.21 14.40 25.79
N GLN A 101 3.71 13.86 24.69
CA GLN A 101 3.79 12.45 24.34
C GLN A 101 4.80 12.26 23.20
N GLN A 102 5.43 11.08 23.11
CA GLN A 102 6.46 10.80 22.09
C GLN A 102 5.97 9.77 21.07
N VAL A 103 6.35 9.97 19.80
CA VAL A 103 6.11 9.04 18.69
C VAL A 103 7.45 8.46 18.29
N THR A 104 7.63 7.14 18.42
CA THR A 104 8.83 6.45 17.97
C THR A 104 8.54 5.59 16.74
N VAL A 105 9.38 5.71 15.71
CA VAL A 105 9.34 4.89 14.50
C VAL A 105 10.71 4.30 14.22
N ASN A 106 10.78 2.97 14.14
CA ASN A 106 11.99 2.27 13.71
C ASN A 106 11.98 2.14 12.17
N THR A 107 12.98 2.71 11.51
CA THR A 107 13.12 2.70 10.04
C THR A 107 13.33 1.28 9.47
N ASN A 108 13.96 0.36 10.21
CA ASN A 108 14.04 -1.04 9.81
C ASN A 108 12.64 -1.71 9.88
N HIS A 109 11.86 -1.38 10.91
CA HIS A 109 10.50 -1.90 11.06
C HIS A 109 9.60 -1.37 9.95
N ALA A 110 9.69 -0.09 9.59
CA ALA A 110 8.97 0.49 8.45
C ALA A 110 9.36 -0.20 7.12
N ALA A 111 10.63 -0.60 6.94
CA ALA A 111 11.05 -1.37 5.78
C ALA A 111 10.43 -2.76 5.74
N ILE A 112 10.49 -3.50 6.85
CA ILE A 112 9.91 -4.85 6.97
C ILE A 112 8.38 -4.81 6.79
N TRP A 113 7.75 -3.74 7.27
CA TRP A 113 6.32 -3.50 7.10
C TRP A 113 5.92 -3.39 5.63
N LEU A 114 6.74 -2.79 4.77
CA LEU A 114 6.49 -2.81 3.31
C LEU A 114 6.47 -4.24 2.74
N GLY A 115 7.08 -5.22 3.41
CA GLY A 115 7.02 -6.64 3.08
C GLY A 115 6.08 -7.46 3.97
N THR A 116 5.16 -6.81 4.71
CA THR A 116 4.41 -7.47 5.80
C THR A 116 3.62 -8.70 5.36
N ILE A 117 3.25 -8.80 4.07
CA ILE A 117 2.47 -9.93 3.55
C ILE A 117 3.17 -11.28 3.76
N PHE A 118 4.51 -11.30 3.88
CA PHE A 118 5.31 -12.49 4.19
C PHE A 118 5.93 -12.48 5.60
N ALA A 119 5.61 -11.47 6.42
CA ALA A 119 6.07 -11.36 7.81
C ALA A 119 5.04 -11.97 8.77
N ALA A 120 4.75 -13.26 8.61
CA ALA A 120 3.84 -14.01 9.46
C ALA A 120 4.32 -15.45 9.71
N THR A 121 3.91 -16.02 10.84
CA THR A 121 4.06 -17.45 11.16
C THR A 121 2.69 -18.04 11.50
N ILE A 122 2.44 -19.29 11.08
CA ILE A 122 1.19 -20.02 11.33
C ILE A 122 1.58 -21.38 11.92
N GLU A 123 1.07 -21.69 13.11
CA GLU A 123 1.44 -22.92 13.85
C GLU A 123 2.96 -23.11 13.99
N GLY A 124 3.70 -22.01 14.09
CA GLY A 124 5.17 -21.99 14.16
C GLY A 124 5.89 -22.18 12.81
N GLU A 125 5.16 -22.43 11.71
CA GLU A 125 5.72 -22.45 10.36
C GLU A 125 5.76 -21.03 9.77
N ASP A 126 6.93 -20.62 9.30
CA ASP A 126 7.15 -19.32 8.68
C ASP A 126 6.53 -19.23 7.26
N MET A 127 5.93 -18.09 6.93
CA MET A 127 5.25 -17.89 5.65
C MET A 127 6.12 -18.16 4.42
N THR A 128 7.41 -17.79 4.47
CA THR A 128 8.33 -18.02 3.34
C THR A 128 8.62 -19.51 3.14
N GLU A 129 8.63 -20.30 4.22
CA GLU A 129 8.76 -21.77 4.14
C GLU A 129 7.46 -22.41 3.63
N LEU A 130 6.30 -21.95 4.09
CA LEU A 130 5.00 -22.43 3.60
C LEU A 130 4.81 -22.20 2.10
N VAL A 131 5.27 -21.04 1.59
CA VAL A 131 5.27 -20.71 0.15
C VAL A 131 6.24 -21.63 -0.62
N ARG A 132 7.49 -21.78 -0.17
CA ARG A 132 8.50 -22.62 -0.85
C ARG A 132 8.12 -24.10 -0.88
N SER A 133 7.56 -24.60 0.22
CA SER A 133 7.11 -25.99 0.35
C SER A 133 5.76 -26.26 -0.32
N ARG A 134 5.11 -25.23 -0.91
CA ARG A 134 3.78 -25.30 -1.54
C ARG A 134 2.68 -25.87 -0.62
N LYS A 135 2.83 -25.68 0.69
CA LYS A 135 1.84 -26.10 1.69
C LYS A 135 0.78 -25.03 1.97
N LEU A 136 1.01 -23.79 1.53
CA LEU A 136 0.13 -22.67 1.83
C LEU A 136 -1.34 -22.95 1.47
N SER A 137 -1.59 -23.60 0.34
CA SER A 137 -2.94 -23.94 -0.12
C SER A 137 -3.70 -24.90 0.81
N THR A 138 -3.00 -25.69 1.64
CA THR A 138 -3.64 -26.64 2.57
C THR A 138 -4.20 -25.95 3.80
N LEU A 139 -3.87 -24.68 4.03
CA LEU A 139 -4.32 -23.93 5.18
C LEU A 139 -5.71 -23.32 4.98
N TYR A 140 -6.19 -23.16 3.74
CA TYR A 140 -7.43 -22.46 3.44
C TYR A 140 -8.63 -23.39 3.29
N ASP A 141 -9.70 -23.11 4.03
CA ASP A 141 -10.99 -23.80 3.83
C ASP A 141 -11.62 -23.50 2.46
N ARG A 142 -11.37 -22.29 1.94
CA ARG A 142 -11.86 -21.83 0.64
C ARG A 142 -10.71 -21.22 -0.16
N ASP A 143 -10.55 -21.71 -1.38
CA ASP A 143 -9.62 -21.13 -2.34
C ASP A 143 -10.26 -19.96 -3.09
N PHE A 144 -9.75 -18.74 -2.86
CA PHE A 144 -10.13 -17.55 -3.61
C PHE A 144 -9.25 -17.32 -4.84
N GLU A 145 -8.16 -18.07 -5.05
CA GLU A 145 -7.23 -17.83 -6.15
C GLU A 145 -7.70 -18.42 -7.47
N HIS A 146 -8.53 -19.46 -7.45
CA HIS A 146 -9.13 -20.07 -8.64
C HIS A 146 -8.11 -20.37 -9.75
N GLY A 147 -6.89 -20.77 -9.37
CA GLY A 147 -5.82 -21.12 -10.30
C GLY A 147 -5.32 -19.95 -11.17
N TRP A 148 -5.44 -18.70 -10.72
CA TRP A 148 -4.96 -17.54 -11.49
C TRP A 148 -3.45 -17.60 -11.79
N GLN A 149 -2.65 -18.31 -10.97
CA GLN A 149 -1.22 -18.61 -11.20
C GLN A 149 -0.92 -20.10 -11.44
N ALA A 150 -1.91 -20.90 -11.86
CA ALA A 150 -1.76 -22.36 -11.94
C ALA A 150 -0.73 -22.87 -12.97
N THR A 151 -0.36 -22.06 -13.97
CA THR A 151 0.60 -22.44 -15.00
C THR A 151 1.74 -21.41 -15.10
N PRO A 152 2.94 -21.81 -15.57
CA PRO A 152 4.03 -20.88 -15.82
C PRO A 152 3.62 -19.72 -16.74
N LEU A 153 2.78 -19.99 -17.75
CA LEU A 153 2.27 -18.97 -18.66
C LEU A 153 1.41 -17.93 -17.93
N ARG A 154 0.51 -18.38 -17.04
CA ARG A 154 -0.29 -17.46 -16.22
C ARG A 154 0.56 -16.66 -15.25
N GLN A 155 1.56 -17.28 -14.62
CA GLN A 155 2.51 -16.59 -13.73
C GLN A 155 3.26 -15.47 -14.46
N ARG A 156 3.76 -15.74 -15.67
CA ARG A 156 4.51 -14.77 -16.47
C ARG A 156 3.63 -13.79 -17.25
N SER A 157 2.31 -13.98 -17.27
CA SER A 157 1.39 -12.97 -17.83
C SER A 157 1.39 -11.63 -17.08
N THR A 158 2.06 -11.56 -15.93
CA THR A 158 2.37 -10.33 -15.22
C THR A 158 3.87 -10.21 -15.01
N ALA A 159 4.56 -9.56 -15.96
CA ALA A 159 6.00 -9.32 -15.93
C ALA A 159 6.37 -8.14 -16.86
N LEU A 160 7.65 -7.76 -16.84
CA LEU A 160 8.19 -6.69 -17.69
C LEU A 160 8.75 -7.30 -18.97
N TYR A 161 8.36 -6.73 -20.10
CA TYR A 161 8.76 -7.22 -21.43
C TYR A 161 9.29 -6.09 -22.28
N LYS A 162 10.26 -6.40 -23.14
CA LYS A 162 10.72 -5.48 -24.16
C LYS A 162 9.61 -5.28 -25.20
N SER A 163 9.36 -4.03 -25.60
CA SER A 163 8.45 -3.73 -26.70
C SER A 163 9.22 -3.58 -28.02
N LYS A 164 8.49 -3.50 -29.14
CA LYS A 164 9.04 -3.14 -30.45
C LYS A 164 9.64 -1.73 -30.49
N THR A 165 9.16 -0.84 -29.62
CA THR A 165 9.66 0.53 -29.55
C THR A 165 11.08 0.51 -28.94
N PRO A 166 12.11 1.02 -29.65
CA PRO A 166 13.49 0.93 -29.18
C PRO A 166 13.70 1.54 -27.80
N GLY A 167 14.31 0.76 -26.90
CA GLY A 167 14.63 1.18 -25.53
C GLY A 167 13.42 1.29 -24.58
N VAL A 168 12.22 0.90 -25.02
CA VAL A 168 11.00 0.98 -24.22
C VAL A 168 10.54 -0.41 -23.80
N TRP A 169 10.41 -0.58 -22.48
CA TRP A 169 9.84 -1.75 -21.85
C TRP A 169 8.38 -1.50 -21.46
N TYR A 170 7.64 -2.59 -21.29
CA TYR A 170 6.22 -2.57 -21.02
C TYR A 170 5.88 -3.54 -19.89
N GLN A 171 5.08 -3.08 -18.93
CA GLN A 171 4.49 -3.92 -17.90
C GLN A 171 3.22 -4.55 -18.45
N VAL A 172 3.29 -5.82 -18.84
CA VAL A 172 2.10 -6.63 -19.14
C VAL A 172 1.49 -7.09 -17.82
N HIS A 173 0.17 -7.13 -17.74
CA HIS A 173 -0.52 -7.52 -16.52
C HIS A 173 -1.79 -8.33 -16.77
N GLY A 174 -1.72 -9.64 -16.51
CA GLY A 174 -2.83 -10.58 -16.63
C GLY A 174 -3.95 -10.40 -15.59
N SER A 175 -3.77 -9.51 -14.61
CA SER A 175 -4.68 -9.37 -13.47
C SER A 175 -4.87 -10.73 -12.78
N LEU A 176 -6.07 -11.04 -12.29
CA LEU A 176 -6.39 -12.38 -11.76
C LEU A 176 -7.08 -13.27 -12.80
N ASN A 177 -6.96 -12.91 -14.09
CA ASN A 177 -7.50 -13.68 -15.20
C ASN A 177 -6.69 -13.36 -16.48
N ALA A 178 -5.62 -14.12 -16.71
CA ALA A 178 -4.66 -13.86 -17.77
C ALA A 178 -5.22 -14.09 -19.19
N GLU A 179 -6.21 -14.96 -19.35
CA GLU A 179 -6.67 -15.47 -20.64
C GLU A 179 -7.07 -14.36 -21.65
N PRO A 180 -7.86 -13.34 -21.28
CA PRO A 180 -8.23 -12.27 -22.21
C PRO A 180 -7.02 -11.45 -22.71
N VAL A 181 -6.04 -11.22 -21.84
CA VAL A 181 -4.82 -10.47 -22.18
C VAL A 181 -3.95 -11.28 -23.13
N LEU A 182 -3.77 -12.58 -22.86
CA LEU A 182 -3.00 -13.48 -23.71
C LEU A 182 -3.61 -13.55 -25.12
N LYS A 183 -4.93 -13.78 -25.24
CA LYS A 183 -5.62 -13.81 -26.53
C LYS A 183 -5.48 -12.49 -27.30
N ALA A 184 -5.60 -11.36 -26.62
CA ALA A 184 -5.52 -10.04 -27.25
C ALA A 184 -4.12 -9.73 -27.80
N LEU A 185 -3.07 -10.31 -27.21
CA LEU A 185 -1.69 -10.24 -27.70
C LEU A 185 -1.37 -11.30 -28.78
N GLY A 186 -2.36 -12.09 -29.20
CA GLY A 186 -2.21 -13.14 -30.21
C GLY A 186 -1.58 -14.43 -29.70
N MET A 187 -1.60 -14.67 -28.39
CA MET A 187 -1.07 -15.89 -27.77
C MET A 187 -2.16 -16.95 -27.56
N ASP A 188 -1.73 -18.21 -27.53
CA ASP A 188 -2.57 -19.33 -27.06
C ASP A 188 -2.50 -19.39 -25.52
N PRO A 189 -3.60 -19.16 -24.79
CA PRO A 189 -3.63 -19.24 -23.32
C PRO A 189 -3.34 -20.64 -22.78
N GLU A 190 -3.45 -21.68 -23.61
CA GLU A 190 -3.18 -23.07 -23.25
C GLU A 190 -1.79 -23.54 -23.73
N TYR A 191 -0.91 -22.61 -24.16
CA TYR A 191 0.45 -22.95 -24.55
C TYR A 191 1.17 -23.69 -23.40
N PRO A 192 1.68 -24.91 -23.64
CA PRO A 192 2.11 -25.83 -22.57
C PRO A 192 3.56 -25.55 -22.12
N ALA A 193 3.85 -24.32 -21.70
CA ALA A 193 5.15 -23.94 -21.16
C ALA A 193 5.46 -24.78 -19.90
N LYS A 194 6.62 -25.44 -19.90
CA LYS A 194 7.04 -26.34 -18.81
C LYS A 194 7.71 -25.59 -17.67
N THR A 195 8.35 -24.47 -17.97
CA THR A 195 9.07 -23.65 -16.99
C THR A 195 8.65 -22.18 -17.07
N PRO A 196 8.86 -21.40 -15.99
CA PRO A 196 8.66 -19.96 -16.04
C PRO A 196 9.52 -19.26 -17.09
N ASP A 197 10.72 -19.76 -17.38
CA ASP A 197 11.60 -19.18 -18.40
C ASP A 197 11.04 -19.42 -19.82
N GLU A 198 10.57 -20.65 -20.12
CA GLU A 198 9.94 -20.95 -21.41
C GLU A 198 8.67 -20.11 -21.63
N ALA A 199 7.87 -19.92 -20.57
CA ALA A 199 6.71 -19.04 -20.59
C ALA A 199 7.10 -17.58 -20.85
N TYR A 200 8.14 -17.08 -20.18
CA TYR A 200 8.63 -15.72 -20.34
C TYR A 200 9.15 -15.48 -21.77
N GLU A 201 9.94 -16.40 -22.32
CA GLU A 201 10.42 -16.33 -23.71
C GLU A 201 9.28 -16.38 -24.74
N TYR A 202 8.27 -17.22 -24.51
CA TYR A 202 7.08 -17.28 -25.34
C TYR A 202 6.34 -15.94 -25.35
N ILE A 203 6.06 -15.36 -24.18
CA ILE A 203 5.38 -14.06 -24.08
C ILE A 203 6.25 -12.96 -24.68
N SER A 204 7.56 -12.94 -24.40
CA SER A 204 8.48 -11.92 -24.92
C SER A 204 8.45 -11.84 -26.44
N ARG A 205 8.50 -12.98 -27.14
CA ARG A 205 8.44 -13.01 -28.61
C ARG A 205 7.16 -12.40 -29.18
N HIS A 206 6.04 -12.49 -28.46
CA HIS A 206 4.77 -11.90 -28.86
C HIS A 206 4.74 -10.41 -28.55
N VAL A 207 5.12 -10.00 -27.33
CA VAL A 207 5.11 -8.58 -26.91
C VAL A 207 6.06 -7.74 -27.75
N GLU A 208 7.22 -8.28 -28.15
CA GLU A 208 8.21 -7.60 -29.01
C GLU A 208 7.68 -7.28 -30.43
N GLN A 209 6.53 -7.82 -30.83
CA GLN A 209 5.88 -7.46 -32.10
C GLN A 209 5.08 -6.16 -32.02
N TRP A 210 4.80 -5.67 -30.81
CA TRP A 210 3.95 -4.51 -30.56
C TRP A 210 4.77 -3.31 -30.11
N THR A 211 4.48 -2.14 -30.66
CA THR A 211 4.98 -0.88 -30.11
C THR A 211 4.31 -0.57 -28.77
N ALA A 212 4.98 0.23 -27.95
CA ALA A 212 4.46 0.66 -26.66
C ALA A 212 3.07 1.34 -26.77
N ASP A 213 2.87 2.18 -27.80
CA ASP A 213 1.60 2.86 -28.04
C ASP A 213 0.48 1.89 -28.46
N GLU A 214 0.80 0.87 -29.28
CA GLU A 214 -0.17 -0.17 -29.65
C GLU A 214 -0.60 -0.99 -28.42
N LEU A 215 0.32 -1.27 -27.49
CA LEU A 215 0.02 -1.95 -26.22
C LEU A 215 -0.87 -1.08 -25.31
N GLU A 216 -0.60 0.22 -25.20
CA GLU A 216 -1.47 1.16 -24.48
C GLU A 216 -2.88 1.17 -25.07
N MET A 217 -2.99 1.27 -26.40
CA MET A 217 -4.28 1.26 -27.10
C MET A 217 -5.01 -0.08 -26.97
N LEU A 218 -4.29 -1.20 -26.98
CA LEU A 218 -4.85 -2.53 -26.71
C LEU A 218 -5.50 -2.57 -25.33
N ASN A 219 -4.81 -2.02 -24.32
CA ASN A 219 -5.31 -2.00 -22.95
C ASN A 219 -6.51 -1.06 -22.77
N ILE A 220 -6.48 0.13 -23.37
CA ILE A 220 -7.60 1.08 -23.35
C ILE A 220 -8.83 0.45 -24.00
N LYS A 221 -8.69 -0.15 -25.19
CA LYS A 221 -9.80 -0.74 -25.95
C LYS A 221 -10.50 -1.87 -25.19
N ASN A 222 -9.74 -2.68 -24.46
CA ASN A 222 -10.26 -3.88 -23.79
C ASN A 222 -10.47 -3.69 -22.28
N GLY A 223 -10.11 -2.53 -21.72
CA GLY A 223 -10.19 -2.27 -20.28
C GLY A 223 -9.21 -3.09 -19.43
N PHE A 224 -8.07 -3.48 -20.01
CA PHE A 224 -6.99 -4.23 -19.36
C PHE A 224 -6.03 -3.34 -18.59
N CYS A 225 -5.19 -3.98 -17.78
CA CYS A 225 -4.09 -3.37 -17.07
C CYS A 225 -2.80 -3.47 -17.90
N GLY A 226 -2.01 -2.41 -17.89
CA GLY A 226 -0.68 -2.37 -18.47
C GLY A 226 -0.18 -0.93 -18.49
N SER A 227 1.13 -0.77 -18.55
CA SER A 227 1.76 0.55 -18.69
C SER A 227 3.10 0.44 -19.39
N ILE A 228 3.45 1.50 -20.12
CA ILE A 228 4.82 1.80 -20.50
C ILE A 228 5.66 1.93 -19.22
N CYS A 229 6.89 1.41 -19.25
CA CYS A 229 7.89 1.67 -18.22
C CYS A 229 8.56 3.01 -18.52
N PHE A 230 8.04 4.09 -17.95
CA PHE A 230 8.58 5.42 -18.18
C PHE A 230 9.90 5.61 -17.44
N THR A 231 10.70 6.58 -17.89
CA THR A 231 11.67 7.23 -16.99
C THR A 231 10.92 8.18 -16.07
N PRO A 232 11.48 8.56 -14.91
CA PRO A 232 10.84 9.57 -14.05
C PRO A 232 10.52 10.88 -14.78
N GLN A 233 11.45 11.38 -15.61
CA GLN A 233 11.18 12.55 -16.46
C GLN A 233 10.09 12.26 -17.51
N GLY A 234 10.15 11.09 -18.17
CA GLY A 234 9.17 10.70 -19.18
C GLY A 234 7.74 10.67 -18.62
N TRP A 235 7.56 10.18 -17.40
CA TRP A 235 6.27 10.24 -16.69
C TRP A 235 5.85 11.68 -16.43
N ALA A 236 6.75 12.49 -15.84
CA ALA A 236 6.49 13.89 -15.52
C ALA A 236 6.13 14.74 -16.74
N ASP A 237 6.59 14.36 -17.93
CA ASP A 237 6.28 15.04 -19.19
C ASP A 237 4.90 14.69 -19.75
N THR A 238 4.30 13.55 -19.34
CA THR A 238 2.97 13.15 -19.79
C THR A 238 1.87 14.06 -19.26
N MET A 239 0.73 14.11 -19.95
CA MET A 239 -0.45 14.84 -19.47
C MET A 239 -0.96 14.28 -18.13
N MET A 240 -0.87 12.97 -17.94
CA MET A 240 -1.28 12.33 -16.69
C MET A 240 -0.34 12.67 -15.53
N GLY A 241 0.98 12.58 -15.75
CA GLY A 241 1.98 12.91 -14.74
C GLY A 241 1.87 14.36 -14.27
N LYS A 242 1.70 15.31 -15.21
CA LYS A 242 1.45 16.72 -14.88
C LYS A 242 0.18 16.90 -14.04
N ARG A 243 -0.92 16.25 -14.43
CA ARG A 243 -2.17 16.35 -13.68
C ARG A 243 -2.05 15.76 -12.27
N LEU A 244 -1.40 14.62 -12.12
CA LEU A 244 -1.19 13.98 -10.81
C LEU A 244 -0.23 14.78 -9.91
N ALA A 245 0.72 15.51 -10.50
CA ALA A 245 1.64 16.38 -9.76
C ALA A 245 0.92 17.55 -9.05
N GLU A 246 -0.20 18.04 -9.60
CA GLU A 246 -1.00 19.12 -9.02
C GLU A 246 -1.75 18.71 -7.73
N HIS A 247 -1.90 17.41 -7.47
CA HIS A 247 -2.53 16.90 -6.27
C HIS A 247 -1.50 16.67 -5.16
N PRO A 248 -1.85 16.90 -3.87
CA PRO A 248 -0.97 16.55 -2.76
C PRO A 248 -0.82 15.02 -2.64
N LEU A 249 0.23 14.56 -1.95
CA LEU A 249 0.40 13.13 -1.66
C LEU A 249 -0.78 12.57 -0.85
N VAL A 250 -1.16 13.28 0.22
CA VAL A 250 -2.35 12.99 1.02
C VAL A 250 -3.48 13.88 0.50
N GLY A 251 -4.29 13.36 -0.42
CA GLY A 251 -5.49 14.04 -0.90
C GLY A 251 -6.56 14.05 0.18
N TYR A 252 -6.92 15.22 0.69
CA TYR A 252 -7.89 15.37 1.77
C TYR A 252 -8.69 16.67 1.59
N SER A 253 -10.02 16.59 1.66
CA SER A 253 -10.89 17.76 1.47
C SER A 253 -12.24 17.65 2.18
N ARG A 254 -12.69 18.76 2.78
CA ARG A 254 -14.06 18.89 3.31
C ARG A 254 -15.07 19.01 2.17
N GLN A 255 -16.15 18.25 2.23
CA GLN A 255 -17.20 18.25 1.22
C GLN A 255 -18.23 19.33 1.56
N SER A 256 -17.95 20.57 1.17
CA SER A 256 -18.76 21.76 1.51
C SER A 256 -20.12 21.80 0.82
N HIS A 257 -20.32 21.03 -0.26
CA HIS A 257 -21.61 20.89 -0.93
C HIS A 257 -22.54 19.90 -0.24
N ALA A 258 -22.05 19.11 0.72
CA ALA A 258 -22.86 18.18 1.48
C ALA A 258 -23.78 18.92 2.48
N ILE A 259 -24.84 18.24 2.92
CA ILE A 259 -25.66 18.72 4.04
C ILE A 259 -24.74 18.90 5.26
N PRO A 260 -24.68 20.09 5.89
CA PRO A 260 -23.84 20.31 7.05
C PRO A 260 -24.20 19.40 8.21
N THR A 261 -23.20 18.80 8.85
CA THR A 261 -23.36 18.02 10.09
C THR A 261 -22.56 18.68 11.21
N PRO A 262 -23.00 18.60 12.48
CA PRO A 262 -22.28 19.15 13.61
C PRO A 262 -20.91 18.48 13.81
N ALA A 263 -20.05 19.14 14.58
CA ALA A 263 -18.87 18.53 15.15
C ALA A 263 -19.27 17.42 16.13
N ILE A 264 -18.62 16.26 16.04
CA ILE A 264 -18.93 15.08 16.86
C ILE A 264 -17.64 14.61 17.52
N PRO A 265 -17.46 14.87 18.83
CA PRO A 265 -16.29 14.43 19.58
C PRO A 265 -16.09 12.91 19.52
N PHE A 266 -14.85 12.47 19.69
CA PHE A 266 -14.56 11.05 19.84
C PHE A 266 -15.17 10.51 21.13
N THR A 267 -15.83 9.35 21.04
CA THR A 267 -16.40 8.67 22.20
C THR A 267 -15.29 8.13 23.10
N LYS A 268 -15.39 8.36 24.41
CA LYS A 268 -14.49 7.75 25.38
C LYS A 268 -14.94 6.32 25.70
N ILE A 269 -14.15 5.34 25.32
CA ILE A 269 -14.38 3.92 25.63
C ILE A 269 -13.54 3.54 26.86
N THR A 270 -14.18 3.04 27.92
CA THR A 270 -13.49 2.80 29.20
C THR A 270 -12.44 1.69 29.13
N ASN A 271 -12.64 0.70 28.27
CA ASN A 271 -11.82 -0.51 28.20
C ASN A 271 -10.82 -0.50 27.04
N ASP A 272 -10.77 0.57 26.25
CA ASP A 272 -9.84 0.71 25.14
C ASP A 272 -9.44 2.18 24.97
N LYS A 273 -8.18 2.48 25.28
CA LYS A 273 -7.63 3.84 25.17
C LYS A 273 -6.98 4.11 23.81
N ARG A 274 -6.98 3.15 22.87
CA ARG A 274 -6.41 3.41 21.54
C ARG A 274 -7.14 4.58 20.85
N PRO A 275 -6.47 5.40 20.02
CA PRO A 275 -7.00 6.67 19.51
C PRO A 275 -8.36 6.57 18.82
N LEU A 276 -8.61 5.48 18.09
CA LEU A 276 -9.83 5.26 17.31
C LEU A 276 -10.83 4.31 18.00
N ALA A 277 -10.69 4.04 19.29
CA ALA A 277 -11.67 3.26 20.02
C ALA A 277 -13.09 3.83 19.84
N GLY A 278 -14.02 2.99 19.39
CA GLY A 278 -15.41 3.38 19.09
C GLY A 278 -15.66 3.94 17.67
N VAL A 279 -14.62 4.09 16.84
CA VAL A 279 -14.75 4.47 15.43
C VAL A 279 -15.12 3.23 14.61
N LYS A 280 -16.14 3.36 13.76
CA LYS A 280 -16.66 2.28 12.92
C LYS A 280 -16.21 2.45 11.47
N VAL A 281 -15.65 1.41 10.87
CA VAL A 281 -15.12 1.46 9.49
C VAL A 281 -15.74 0.35 8.66
N VAL A 282 -16.33 0.71 7.52
CA VAL A 282 -16.69 -0.24 6.48
C VAL A 282 -15.66 -0.16 5.37
N GLU A 283 -15.02 -1.28 5.07
CA GLU A 283 -13.96 -1.38 4.07
C GLU A 283 -14.40 -2.28 2.91
N LEU A 284 -14.53 -1.71 1.71
CA LEU A 284 -14.95 -2.38 0.48
C LEU A 284 -13.83 -2.31 -0.57
N VAL A 285 -12.80 -3.15 -0.37
CA VAL A 285 -11.51 -3.09 -1.07
C VAL A 285 -10.94 -4.48 -1.36
N ARG A 286 -9.91 -4.55 -2.19
CA ARG A 286 -9.28 -5.82 -2.60
C ARG A 286 -7.75 -5.74 -2.56
N ILE A 287 -7.07 -6.89 -2.57
CA ILE A 287 -5.62 -7.01 -2.71
C ILE A 287 -4.85 -6.38 -1.53
N ILE A 288 -4.13 -5.26 -1.69
CA ILE A 288 -3.19 -4.76 -0.67
C ILE A 288 -3.47 -3.31 -0.25
N ALA A 289 -3.44 -2.33 -1.16
CA ALA A 289 -3.52 -0.90 -0.80
C ALA A 289 -4.73 -0.55 0.07
N GLY A 290 -5.93 -0.87 -0.41
CA GLY A 290 -7.15 -0.66 0.36
C GLY A 290 -7.15 -1.39 1.73
N PRO A 291 -6.88 -2.71 1.80
CA PRO A 291 -6.80 -3.43 3.07
C PRO A 291 -5.78 -2.87 4.07
N VAL A 292 -4.69 -2.27 3.62
CA VAL A 292 -3.73 -1.64 4.52
C VAL A 292 -4.36 -0.47 5.28
N ILE A 293 -5.28 0.28 4.66
CA ILE A 293 -6.00 1.39 5.31
C ILE A 293 -6.73 0.89 6.56
N GLY A 294 -7.63 -0.09 6.41
CA GLY A 294 -8.36 -0.62 7.56
C GLY A 294 -7.47 -1.37 8.55
N ASN A 295 -6.36 -1.98 8.11
CA ASN A 295 -5.46 -2.68 9.02
C ASN A 295 -4.76 -1.70 9.99
N ILE A 296 -4.33 -0.54 9.48
CA ILE A 296 -3.78 0.55 10.30
C ILE A 296 -4.86 1.12 11.23
N LEU A 297 -6.06 1.42 10.72
CA LEU A 297 -7.15 1.96 11.54
C LEU A 297 -7.58 0.97 12.65
N ALA A 298 -7.62 -0.33 12.36
CA ALA A 298 -7.90 -1.39 13.35
C ALA A 298 -6.83 -1.45 14.44
N SER A 299 -5.55 -1.28 14.07
CA SER A 299 -4.45 -1.24 15.05
C SER A 299 -4.60 -0.06 16.02
N LEU A 300 -5.20 1.04 15.56
CA LEU A 300 -5.51 2.23 16.35
C LEU A 300 -6.84 2.13 17.12
N GLY A 301 -7.53 0.99 17.06
CA GLY A 301 -8.73 0.71 17.84
C GLY A 301 -10.06 0.85 17.11
N ALA A 302 -10.06 1.17 15.82
CA ALA A 302 -11.30 1.19 15.05
C ALA A 302 -11.89 -0.23 14.91
N ASP A 303 -13.21 -0.33 14.95
CA ASP A 303 -13.92 -1.55 14.60
C ASP A 303 -14.10 -1.60 13.07
N VAL A 304 -13.38 -2.51 12.43
CA VAL A 304 -13.30 -2.60 10.97
C VAL A 304 -14.05 -3.83 10.47
N ILE A 305 -15.11 -3.58 9.72
CA ILE A 305 -15.84 -4.60 8.96
C ILE A 305 -15.39 -4.52 7.50
N ARG A 306 -14.64 -5.53 7.07
CA ARG A 306 -14.22 -5.70 5.68
C ARG A 306 -15.27 -6.50 4.91
N VAL A 307 -15.77 -5.93 3.84
CA VAL A 307 -16.74 -6.56 2.94
C VAL A 307 -15.99 -7.24 1.81
N ASN A 308 -16.14 -8.56 1.72
CA ASN A 308 -15.63 -9.39 0.63
C ASN A 308 -16.79 -10.06 -0.11
N CYS A 309 -16.50 -10.64 -1.27
CA CYS A 309 -17.46 -11.46 -2.01
C CYS A 309 -16.82 -12.80 -2.37
N SER A 310 -17.45 -13.90 -1.97
CA SER A 310 -16.96 -15.27 -2.19
C SER A 310 -16.85 -15.69 -3.66
N ARG A 311 -17.41 -14.90 -4.59
CA ARG A 311 -17.33 -15.12 -6.05
C ARG A 311 -16.13 -14.43 -6.70
N LEU A 312 -15.49 -13.49 -6.02
CA LEU A 312 -14.40 -12.72 -6.59
C LEU A 312 -13.06 -13.41 -6.31
N VAL A 313 -12.27 -13.60 -7.36
CA VAL A 313 -10.90 -14.14 -7.25
C VAL A 313 -10.07 -13.18 -6.43
N ASP A 314 -9.34 -13.62 -5.40
CA ASP A 314 -8.44 -12.83 -4.53
C ASP A 314 -7.17 -13.64 -4.18
N LEU A 315 -6.19 -13.03 -3.51
CA LEU A 315 -4.94 -13.72 -3.10
C LEU A 315 -5.07 -14.25 -1.68
N ASN A 316 -4.89 -15.56 -1.50
CA ASN A 316 -5.16 -16.17 -0.20
C ASN A 316 -4.12 -15.77 0.86
N VAL A 317 -2.85 -15.60 0.47
CA VAL A 317 -1.75 -15.27 1.39
C VAL A 317 -1.97 -13.98 2.16
N LEU A 318 -2.71 -13.03 1.57
CA LEU A 318 -2.96 -11.72 2.16
C LEU A 318 -3.87 -11.78 3.40
N GLN A 319 -4.64 -12.87 3.54
CA GLN A 319 -5.58 -13.05 4.64
C GLN A 319 -4.89 -13.15 6.01
N PHE A 320 -3.66 -13.64 6.07
CA PHE A 320 -2.94 -13.86 7.33
C PHE A 320 -2.44 -12.57 7.98
N THR A 321 -2.30 -11.50 7.22
CA THR A 321 -1.67 -10.26 7.68
C THR A 321 -2.63 -9.07 7.55
N LEU A 322 -3.27 -8.91 6.40
CA LEU A 322 -4.10 -7.73 6.10
C LEU A 322 -5.52 -7.81 6.69
N ASN A 323 -5.90 -8.94 7.30
CA ASN A 323 -7.14 -9.09 8.07
C ASN A 323 -6.91 -9.05 9.59
N THR A 324 -5.68 -8.91 10.09
CA THR A 324 -5.43 -8.82 11.54
C THR A 324 -6.17 -7.64 12.15
N GLY A 325 -6.88 -7.88 13.26
CA GLY A 325 -7.73 -6.90 13.92
C GLY A 325 -9.05 -6.55 13.21
N LYS A 326 -9.38 -7.20 12.09
CA LYS A 326 -10.60 -6.96 11.33
C LYS A 326 -11.60 -8.09 11.49
N ARG A 327 -12.83 -7.83 11.09
CA ARG A 327 -13.88 -8.83 10.88
C ARG A 327 -14.32 -8.78 9.43
N THR A 328 -14.55 -9.94 8.81
CA THR A 328 -14.90 -10.02 7.38
C THR A 328 -16.32 -10.53 7.19
N ILE A 329 -17.05 -9.96 6.23
CA ILE A 329 -18.42 -10.36 5.87
C ILE A 329 -18.52 -10.68 4.37
N ASN A 330 -19.29 -11.70 4.02
CA ASN A 330 -19.59 -12.04 2.63
C ASN A 330 -20.82 -11.28 2.10
N LEU A 331 -20.65 -10.37 1.16
CA LEU A 331 -21.75 -9.70 0.48
C LEU A 331 -21.54 -9.72 -1.05
N ASP A 332 -22.51 -10.23 -1.80
CA ASP A 332 -22.54 -10.17 -3.25
C ASP A 332 -23.40 -8.99 -3.71
N LEU A 333 -22.76 -7.87 -4.07
CA LEU A 333 -23.43 -6.65 -4.50
C LEU A 333 -24.13 -6.75 -5.88
N THR A 334 -24.30 -7.95 -6.43
CA THR A 334 -25.28 -8.24 -7.49
C THR A 334 -26.68 -8.49 -6.93
N LYS A 335 -26.81 -8.77 -5.63
CA LYS A 335 -28.06 -9.02 -4.93
C LYS A 335 -28.51 -7.77 -4.15
N GLU A 336 -29.78 -7.39 -4.28
CA GLU A 336 -30.32 -6.20 -3.61
C GLU A 336 -30.31 -6.32 -2.08
N GLU A 337 -30.54 -7.52 -1.55
CA GLU A 337 -30.44 -7.84 -0.12
C GLU A 337 -29.04 -7.61 0.46
N ASP A 338 -27.99 -7.95 -0.28
CA ASP A 338 -26.60 -7.68 0.14
C ASP A 338 -26.26 -6.19 0.06
N LYS A 339 -26.81 -5.47 -0.92
CA LYS A 339 -26.70 -4.00 -0.98
C LYS A 339 -27.44 -3.35 0.20
N ALA A 340 -28.61 -3.86 0.56
CA ALA A 340 -29.36 -3.37 1.72
C ALA A 340 -28.56 -3.58 3.01
N ARG A 341 -27.99 -4.77 3.21
CA ARG A 341 -27.12 -5.05 4.36
C ARG A 341 -25.89 -4.15 4.40
N LEU A 342 -25.23 -3.91 3.25
CA LEU A 342 -24.12 -2.98 3.18
C LEU A 342 -24.54 -1.56 3.57
N ARG A 343 -25.70 -1.10 3.10
CA ARG A 343 -26.26 0.22 3.45
C ARG A 343 -26.47 0.36 4.96
N GLU A 344 -27.09 -0.64 5.59
CA GLU A 344 -27.30 -0.67 7.05
C GLU A 344 -25.98 -0.58 7.83
N LEU A 345 -24.92 -1.25 7.37
CA LEU A 345 -23.60 -1.12 8.00
C LEU A 345 -23.06 0.31 7.87
N ILE A 346 -23.15 0.89 6.67
CA ILE A 346 -22.62 2.24 6.40
C ILE A 346 -23.39 3.33 7.16
N GLU A 347 -24.68 3.14 7.41
CA GLU A 347 -25.54 4.09 8.15
C GLU A 347 -24.99 4.46 9.53
N ASP A 348 -24.21 3.59 10.17
CA ASP A 348 -23.57 3.82 11.46
C ASP A 348 -22.03 3.96 11.36
N ALA A 349 -21.46 3.79 10.16
CA ALA A 349 -20.02 3.88 9.94
C ALA A 349 -19.48 5.32 9.97
N ASP A 350 -18.29 5.51 10.54
CA ASP A 350 -17.56 6.77 10.52
C ASP A 350 -16.72 6.96 9.27
N VAL A 351 -16.16 5.84 8.77
CA VAL A 351 -15.30 5.79 7.59
C VAL A 351 -15.82 4.73 6.64
N PHE A 352 -15.90 5.09 5.36
CA PHE A 352 -16.10 4.14 4.27
C PHE A 352 -14.88 4.18 3.36
N VAL A 353 -14.27 3.01 3.12
CA VAL A 353 -13.09 2.87 2.27
C VAL A 353 -13.45 2.06 1.04
N GLN A 354 -13.08 2.54 -0.15
CA GLN A 354 -13.31 1.83 -1.40
C GLN A 354 -12.10 1.91 -2.34
N GLY A 355 -11.82 0.82 -3.05
CA GLY A 355 -10.69 0.67 -3.99
C GLY A 355 -11.12 0.24 -5.40
N PHE A 356 -12.39 0.49 -5.77
CA PHE A 356 -12.92 0.14 -7.07
C PHE A 356 -12.66 1.27 -8.06
N ARG A 357 -12.58 0.92 -9.36
CA ARG A 357 -12.46 1.91 -10.44
C ARG A 357 -13.56 2.97 -10.31
N PRO A 358 -13.29 4.23 -10.67
CA PRO A 358 -14.28 5.29 -10.60
C PRO A 358 -15.64 4.89 -11.19
N LYS A 359 -16.71 5.35 -10.55
CA LYS A 359 -18.11 5.07 -10.89
C LYS A 359 -18.59 3.63 -10.71
N VAL A 360 -17.73 2.63 -10.45
CA VAL A 360 -18.16 1.22 -10.32
C VAL A 360 -19.09 1.02 -9.13
N ILE A 361 -18.70 1.56 -7.97
CA ILE A 361 -19.51 1.42 -6.75
C ILE A 361 -20.62 2.48 -6.65
N GLU A 362 -20.43 3.64 -7.30
CA GLU A 362 -21.47 4.66 -7.48
C GLU A 362 -22.69 4.09 -8.22
N ARG A 363 -22.48 3.32 -9.29
CA ARG A 363 -23.59 2.61 -9.99
C ARG A 363 -24.34 1.60 -9.10
N LYS A 364 -23.80 1.26 -7.93
CA LYS A 364 -24.44 0.40 -6.93
C LYS A 364 -25.06 1.18 -5.77
N GLY A 365 -24.99 2.51 -5.78
CA GLY A 365 -25.54 3.41 -4.75
C GLY A 365 -24.62 3.62 -3.54
N PHE A 366 -23.30 3.49 -3.73
CA PHE A 366 -22.29 3.71 -2.68
C PHE A 366 -21.19 4.69 -3.13
N GLY A 367 -21.52 5.60 -4.04
CA GLY A 367 -20.63 6.69 -4.45
C GLY A 367 -20.51 7.75 -3.35
N VAL A 368 -19.57 8.68 -3.54
CA VAL A 368 -19.33 9.74 -2.55
C VAL A 368 -20.61 10.53 -2.24
N ASN A 369 -21.40 10.91 -3.25
CA ASN A 369 -22.63 11.68 -3.04
C ASN A 369 -23.71 10.89 -2.30
N ASP A 370 -23.83 9.58 -2.55
CA ASP A 370 -24.78 8.70 -1.84
C ASP A 370 -24.47 8.69 -0.33
N LEU A 371 -23.18 8.60 0.02
CA LEU A 371 -22.74 8.57 1.41
C LEU A 371 -22.81 9.94 2.09
N LEU A 372 -22.60 11.03 1.33
CA LEU A 372 -22.82 12.39 1.84
C LEU A 372 -24.29 12.65 2.17
N GLU A 373 -25.21 12.18 1.33
CA GLU A 373 -26.65 12.28 1.59
C GLU A 373 -27.05 11.48 2.83
N MET A 374 -26.55 10.25 2.95
CA MET A 374 -26.77 9.40 4.12
C MET A 374 -26.24 10.05 5.41
N ALA A 375 -25.02 10.59 5.38
CA ALA A 375 -24.40 11.30 6.50
C ALA A 375 -25.21 12.52 6.94
N GLY A 376 -25.74 13.28 5.97
CA GLY A 376 -26.63 14.42 6.20
C GLY A 376 -27.92 14.01 6.90
N LYS A 377 -28.60 12.96 6.42
CA LYS A 377 -29.85 12.46 6.99
C LYS A 377 -29.70 11.99 8.43
N ARG A 378 -28.60 11.30 8.77
CA ARG A 378 -28.33 10.84 10.14
C ARG A 378 -27.75 11.94 11.06
N GLY A 379 -27.42 13.10 10.52
CA GLY A 379 -26.82 14.21 11.29
C GLY A 379 -25.38 13.95 11.77
N LYS A 380 -24.64 13.03 11.13
CA LYS A 380 -23.26 12.67 11.50
C LYS A 380 -22.41 12.52 10.25
N GLY A 381 -21.40 13.38 10.13
CA GLY A 381 -20.49 13.41 8.98
C GLY A 381 -19.77 12.08 8.75
N ILE A 382 -19.35 11.83 7.51
CA ILE A 382 -18.64 10.61 7.10
C ILE A 382 -17.30 10.94 6.46
N VAL A 383 -16.33 10.05 6.62
CA VAL A 383 -15.08 10.08 5.87
C VAL A 383 -15.17 9.07 4.73
N TYR A 384 -15.08 9.53 3.50
CA TYR A 384 -15.08 8.70 2.29
C TYR A 384 -13.66 8.60 1.75
N VAL A 385 -13.04 7.43 1.83
CA VAL A 385 -11.68 7.18 1.36
C VAL A 385 -11.73 6.43 0.03
N GLU A 386 -11.09 6.99 -0.98
CA GLU A 386 -10.94 6.38 -2.29
C GLU A 386 -9.47 6.08 -2.57
N GLU A 387 -9.21 4.81 -2.85
CA GLU A 387 -7.91 4.34 -3.31
C GLU A 387 -8.02 3.97 -4.79
N ASN A 388 -7.05 4.40 -5.60
CA ASN A 388 -6.96 3.98 -6.99
C ASN A 388 -5.51 4.03 -7.51
N CYS A 389 -5.32 3.74 -8.80
CA CYS A 389 -3.97 3.75 -9.38
C CYS A 389 -3.46 5.16 -9.68
N TYR A 390 -4.25 6.00 -10.36
CA TYR A 390 -3.78 7.22 -11.05
C TYR A 390 -4.19 8.54 -10.39
N GLY A 391 -4.88 8.53 -9.26
CA GLY A 391 -5.40 9.73 -8.60
C GLY A 391 -6.82 10.11 -9.06
N PRO A 392 -7.33 11.27 -8.62
CA PRO A 392 -8.76 11.57 -8.71
C PRO A 392 -9.26 12.02 -10.09
N ASP A 393 -8.36 12.38 -11.01
CA ASP A 393 -8.69 12.92 -12.33
C ASP A 393 -7.53 12.78 -13.33
N GLY A 394 -7.68 13.39 -14.52
CA GLY A 394 -6.74 13.24 -15.62
C GLY A 394 -7.12 12.11 -16.59
N PRO A 395 -6.37 11.97 -17.70
CA PRO A 395 -6.71 11.04 -18.77
C PRO A 395 -6.69 9.56 -18.35
N TYR A 396 -5.96 9.21 -17.29
CA TYR A 396 -5.85 7.82 -16.83
C TYR A 396 -6.74 7.51 -15.61
N ASN A 397 -7.53 8.47 -15.11
CA ASN A 397 -8.38 8.30 -13.92
C ASN A 397 -9.26 7.03 -13.97
N GLU A 398 -9.85 6.75 -15.13
CA GLU A 398 -10.74 5.58 -15.30
C GLU A 398 -9.99 4.28 -15.63
N ARG A 399 -8.66 4.33 -15.84
CA ARG A 399 -7.87 3.14 -16.15
C ARG A 399 -7.72 2.27 -14.90
N PRO A 400 -7.77 0.93 -15.06
CA PRO A 400 -7.39 0.07 -13.97
C PRO A 400 -5.89 0.14 -13.69
N GLY A 401 -5.52 -0.27 -12.49
CA GLY A 401 -4.13 -0.47 -12.14
C GLY A 401 -3.94 -1.46 -11.02
N TRP A 402 -2.68 -1.78 -10.86
CA TRP A 402 -2.07 -2.61 -9.83
C TRP A 402 -0.74 -1.93 -9.50
N GLN A 403 -0.10 -2.30 -8.40
CA GLN A 403 1.20 -1.75 -8.08
C GLN A 403 2.18 -1.83 -9.27
N GLN A 404 2.29 -2.98 -9.95
CA GLN A 404 3.24 -3.14 -11.05
C GLN A 404 3.00 -2.12 -12.18
N ILE A 405 1.74 -1.72 -12.37
CA ILE A 405 1.36 -0.66 -13.31
C ILE A 405 1.83 0.70 -12.79
N GLY A 406 1.65 0.97 -11.50
CA GLY A 406 2.15 2.18 -10.83
C GLY A 406 3.67 2.30 -10.88
N ASP A 407 4.37 1.20 -10.60
CA ASP A 407 5.83 1.09 -10.62
C ASP A 407 6.40 1.39 -12.01
N ALA A 408 5.75 0.87 -13.06
CA ALA A 408 6.12 1.14 -14.45
C ALA A 408 5.77 2.57 -14.88
N ALA A 409 4.58 3.04 -14.54
CA ALA A 409 4.08 4.36 -14.91
C ALA A 409 4.93 5.49 -14.31
N SER A 410 5.25 5.41 -13.02
CA SER A 410 6.03 6.40 -12.27
C SER A 410 7.52 6.45 -12.66
N GLY A 411 8.02 5.35 -13.22
CA GLY A 411 9.44 5.13 -13.52
C GLY A 411 10.24 4.47 -12.40
N SER A 412 9.59 4.02 -11.31
CA SER A 412 10.23 3.20 -10.28
C SER A 412 10.86 1.94 -10.86
N SER A 413 10.18 1.24 -11.79
CA SER A 413 10.73 0.04 -12.41
C SER A 413 11.96 0.32 -13.27
N TYR A 414 12.00 1.48 -13.94
CA TYR A 414 13.15 1.91 -14.72
C TYR A 414 14.35 2.19 -13.80
N VAL A 415 14.14 2.94 -12.71
CA VAL A 415 15.19 3.26 -11.74
C VAL A 415 15.76 2.00 -11.09
N MET A 416 14.90 1.02 -10.76
CA MET A 416 15.34 -0.26 -10.23
C MET A 416 16.21 -1.01 -11.25
N GLY A 417 15.79 -1.08 -12.52
CA GLY A 417 16.59 -1.68 -13.59
C GLY A 417 17.96 -1.01 -13.75
N ARG A 418 18.02 0.32 -13.73
CA ARG A 418 19.29 1.07 -13.75
C ARG A 418 20.19 0.73 -12.57
N SER A 419 19.62 0.57 -11.38
CA SER A 419 20.39 0.22 -10.17
C SER A 419 21.01 -1.17 -10.21
N LEU A 420 20.44 -2.08 -11.01
CA LEU A 420 20.97 -3.41 -11.28
C LEU A 420 21.97 -3.44 -12.45
N GLY A 421 22.30 -2.28 -13.03
CA GLY A 421 23.31 -2.13 -14.07
C GLY A 421 22.80 -2.24 -15.50
N PHE A 422 21.48 -2.37 -15.71
CA PHE A 422 20.90 -2.38 -17.05
C PHE A 422 20.99 -1.00 -17.71
N LYS A 423 21.21 -0.96 -19.03
CA LYS A 423 21.47 0.29 -19.78
C LYS A 423 20.53 0.57 -20.94
N ASP A 424 19.79 -0.43 -21.41
CA ASP A 424 18.97 -0.42 -22.62
C ASP A 424 17.48 -0.15 -22.34
N GLY A 425 17.16 0.43 -21.17
CA GLY A 425 15.80 0.65 -20.70
C GLY A 425 15.16 -0.55 -20.02
N THR A 426 15.88 -1.67 -19.87
CA THR A 426 15.41 -2.81 -19.08
C THR A 426 14.97 -2.35 -17.71
N SER A 427 13.70 -2.60 -17.44
CA SER A 427 13.01 -2.22 -16.21
C SER A 427 12.81 -3.47 -15.35
N VAL A 428 12.82 -3.30 -14.04
CA VAL A 428 12.67 -4.39 -13.06
C VAL A 428 11.72 -3.92 -11.98
N LEU A 429 10.82 -4.78 -11.49
CA LEU A 429 9.89 -4.39 -10.43
C LEU A 429 10.66 -3.99 -9.15
N PRO A 430 10.20 -2.96 -8.42
CA PRO A 430 10.68 -2.70 -7.07
C PRO A 430 10.54 -3.93 -6.16
N PRO A 431 11.39 -4.04 -5.13
CA PRO A 431 11.58 -5.32 -4.45
C PRO A 431 10.49 -5.72 -3.45
N LEU A 432 9.53 -4.83 -3.18
CA LEU A 432 8.46 -4.98 -2.19
C LEU A 432 7.16 -4.40 -2.77
N PRO A 433 5.99 -4.68 -2.18
CA PRO A 433 4.74 -4.00 -2.52
C PRO A 433 4.72 -2.52 -2.05
N ILE A 434 5.72 -1.72 -2.47
CA ILE A 434 5.94 -0.33 -2.04
C ILE A 434 4.74 0.55 -2.34
N SER A 435 4.29 0.57 -3.60
CA SER A 435 3.19 1.41 -4.06
C SER A 435 1.89 1.08 -3.32
N ASP A 436 1.56 -0.21 -3.22
CA ASP A 436 0.36 -0.68 -2.54
C ASP A 436 0.37 -0.30 -1.05
N MET A 437 1.43 -0.68 -0.33
CA MET A 437 1.56 -0.44 1.11
C MET A 437 1.58 1.07 1.42
N THR A 438 2.35 1.86 0.67
CA THR A 438 2.44 3.31 0.87
C THR A 438 1.10 4.01 0.57
N THR A 439 0.38 3.60 -0.47
CA THR A 439 -0.95 4.13 -0.80
C THR A 439 -1.96 3.87 0.32
N GLY A 440 -1.91 2.67 0.92
CA GLY A 440 -2.74 2.35 2.09
C GLY A 440 -2.38 3.20 3.31
N LEU A 441 -1.10 3.46 3.55
CA LEU A 441 -0.65 4.33 4.65
C LEU A 441 -1.08 5.78 4.44
N VAL A 442 -0.99 6.30 3.22
CA VAL A 442 -1.52 7.63 2.84
C VAL A 442 -3.02 7.71 3.06
N GLY A 443 -3.78 6.69 2.65
CA GLY A 443 -5.23 6.61 2.88
C GLY A 443 -5.59 6.60 4.37
N ALA A 444 -4.85 5.85 5.19
CA ALA A 444 -5.03 5.81 6.64
C ALA A 444 -4.72 7.15 7.30
N LEU A 445 -3.62 7.81 6.91
CA LEU A 445 -3.26 9.15 7.40
C LEU A 445 -4.34 10.17 7.07
N GLY A 446 -4.83 10.18 5.82
CA GLY A 446 -5.93 11.04 5.40
C GLY A 446 -7.21 10.77 6.19
N ALA A 447 -7.53 9.51 6.46
CA ALA A 447 -8.69 9.14 7.29
C ALA A 447 -8.56 9.63 8.74
N LEU A 448 -7.36 9.53 9.34
CA LEU A 448 -7.08 10.05 10.69
C LEU A 448 -7.29 11.57 10.76
N MET A 449 -6.72 12.31 9.80
CA MET A 449 -6.87 13.75 9.71
C MET A 449 -8.33 14.17 9.51
N ALA A 450 -9.06 13.44 8.66
CA ALA A 450 -10.48 13.66 8.41
C ALA A 450 -11.34 13.39 9.64
N LEU A 451 -11.06 12.34 10.40
CA LEU A 451 -11.77 12.03 11.64
C LEU A 451 -11.52 13.12 12.70
N ARG A 452 -10.26 13.56 12.86
CA ARG A 452 -9.88 14.66 13.75
C ARG A 452 -10.64 15.94 13.41
N ASP A 453 -10.61 16.35 12.14
CA ASP A 453 -11.26 17.59 11.72
C ASP A 453 -12.79 17.49 11.72
N ARG A 454 -13.36 16.32 11.46
CA ARG A 454 -14.79 16.07 11.69
C ARG A 454 -15.16 16.23 13.15
N ALA A 455 -14.31 15.76 14.07
CA ALA A 455 -14.56 15.91 15.50
C ALA A 455 -14.47 17.37 15.95
N ARG A 456 -13.56 18.16 15.38
CA ARG A 456 -13.38 19.59 15.68
C ARG A 456 -14.38 20.52 14.99
N HIS A 457 -14.77 20.22 13.76
CA HIS A 457 -15.46 21.16 12.86
C HIS A 457 -16.74 20.62 12.22
N GLY A 458 -17.02 19.33 12.36
CA GLY A 458 -18.15 18.68 11.70
C GLY A 458 -18.01 18.59 10.18
N GLY A 459 -19.11 18.29 9.50
CA GLY A 459 -19.15 17.99 8.07
C GLY A 459 -18.55 16.64 7.70
N SER A 460 -18.54 16.36 6.39
CA SER A 460 -18.00 15.15 5.80
C SER A 460 -16.75 15.44 4.99
N TYR A 461 -15.90 14.43 4.82
CA TYR A 461 -14.59 14.57 4.20
C TYR A 461 -14.35 13.49 3.16
N ARG A 462 -13.61 13.84 2.12
CA ARG A 462 -13.14 12.91 1.09
C ARG A 462 -11.62 12.83 1.16
N VAL A 463 -11.12 11.60 1.12
CA VAL A 463 -9.69 11.28 1.08
C VAL A 463 -9.41 10.53 -0.22
N THR A 464 -8.31 10.85 -0.88
CA THR A 464 -7.85 10.16 -2.09
C THR A 464 -6.41 9.74 -1.93
N SER A 465 -6.10 8.48 -2.23
CA SER A 465 -4.74 7.95 -2.32
C SER A 465 -4.52 7.26 -3.65
N SER A 466 -3.29 7.33 -4.18
CA SER A 466 -2.94 6.83 -5.52
C SER A 466 -1.64 6.05 -5.51
N LEU A 467 -1.65 4.87 -6.13
CA LEU A 467 -0.46 4.03 -6.36
C LEU A 467 0.67 4.83 -7.02
N VAL A 468 0.40 5.46 -8.16
CA VAL A 468 1.44 6.21 -8.89
C VAL A 468 1.96 7.38 -8.07
N LYS A 469 1.11 8.08 -7.29
CA LYS A 469 1.58 9.17 -6.42
C LYS A 469 2.48 8.65 -5.29
N ALA A 470 2.16 7.49 -4.74
CA ALA A 470 2.95 6.82 -3.73
C ALA A 470 4.32 6.34 -4.25
N ASP A 471 4.44 6.06 -5.55
CA ASP A 471 5.73 5.80 -6.18
C ASP A 471 6.50 7.09 -6.48
N VAL A 472 5.84 8.09 -7.07
CA VAL A 472 6.47 9.36 -7.50
C VAL A 472 7.17 10.08 -6.34
N ILE A 473 6.59 10.08 -5.13
CA ILE A 473 7.23 10.71 -3.95
C ILE A 473 8.63 10.13 -3.68
N ASN A 474 8.89 8.85 -3.99
CA ASN A 474 10.20 8.22 -3.80
C ASN A 474 11.25 8.68 -4.82
N LEU A 475 10.82 9.35 -5.89
CA LEU A 475 11.64 9.79 -7.00
C LEU A 475 11.80 11.33 -7.02
N GLU A 476 11.14 12.03 -6.09
CA GLU A 476 11.25 13.48 -5.98
C GLU A 476 12.66 13.92 -5.56
N PRO A 477 13.17 15.04 -6.11
CA PRO A 477 14.49 15.58 -5.77
C PRO A 477 14.67 15.84 -4.27
N GLU A 478 13.59 16.22 -3.59
CA GLU A 478 13.56 16.48 -2.17
C GLU A 478 13.70 15.20 -1.34
N VAL A 479 13.22 14.05 -1.81
CA VAL A 479 13.46 12.77 -1.11
C VAL A 479 14.87 12.27 -1.43
N GLY A 480 15.24 12.28 -2.71
CA GLY A 480 16.53 11.82 -3.21
C GLY A 480 16.67 10.30 -3.22
N LEU A 481 17.51 9.81 -4.13
CA LEU A 481 17.92 8.41 -4.19
C LEU A 481 19.26 8.20 -3.48
N TYR A 482 19.47 7.00 -2.94
CA TYR A 482 20.79 6.62 -2.46
C TYR A 482 21.81 6.59 -3.60
N SER A 483 23.05 7.01 -3.32
CA SER A 483 24.14 6.91 -4.29
C SER A 483 24.51 5.44 -4.58
N PRO A 484 25.12 5.13 -5.74
CA PRO A 484 25.55 3.78 -6.07
C PRO A 484 26.46 3.14 -5.02
N GLU A 485 27.31 3.93 -4.35
CA GLU A 485 28.17 3.45 -3.28
C GLU A 485 27.36 2.94 -2.07
N VAL A 486 26.31 3.68 -1.68
CA VAL A 486 25.44 3.29 -0.57
C VAL A 486 24.63 2.05 -0.92
N VAL A 487 24.13 1.96 -2.15
CA VAL A 487 23.42 0.78 -2.67
C VAL A 487 24.35 -0.45 -2.63
N GLU A 488 25.60 -0.31 -3.08
CA GLU A 488 26.56 -1.41 -3.08
C GLU A 488 26.90 -1.88 -1.66
N ARG A 489 27.05 -0.96 -0.70
CA ARG A 489 27.25 -1.31 0.72
C ARG A 489 26.07 -2.10 1.30
N SER A 490 24.84 -1.75 0.91
CA SER A 490 23.64 -2.52 1.29
C SER A 490 23.65 -3.91 0.64
N ASN A 491 23.94 -3.99 -0.65
CA ASN A 491 24.04 -5.27 -1.38
C ASN A 491 25.06 -6.21 -0.72
N GLN A 492 26.21 -5.71 -0.30
CA GLN A 492 27.24 -6.51 0.38
C GLN A 492 26.80 -7.02 1.76
N LEU A 493 26.05 -6.21 2.50
CA LEU A 493 25.56 -6.56 3.84
C LEU A 493 24.49 -7.66 3.76
N PHE A 494 23.49 -7.46 2.90
CA PHE A 494 22.32 -8.34 2.83
C PHE A 494 22.50 -9.51 1.85
N LYS A 495 23.44 -9.41 0.91
CA LYS A 495 23.71 -10.41 -0.13
C LYS A 495 22.45 -10.79 -0.89
N TRP A 496 21.74 -9.78 -1.39
CA TRP A 496 20.49 -9.99 -2.13
C TRP A 496 20.70 -11.00 -3.27
N GLY A 497 19.74 -11.90 -3.42
CA GLY A 497 19.67 -12.83 -4.53
C GLY A 497 19.34 -12.14 -5.86
N HIS A 498 19.08 -12.95 -6.89
CA HIS A 498 18.79 -12.46 -8.23
C HIS A 498 17.43 -11.73 -8.31
N ILE A 499 17.44 -10.53 -8.90
CA ILE A 499 16.26 -9.73 -9.23
C ILE A 499 16.34 -9.33 -10.71
N GLY A 500 15.28 -9.57 -11.48
CA GLY A 500 15.23 -9.33 -12.93
C GLY A 500 13.81 -9.11 -13.48
N PRO A 501 13.68 -8.81 -14.77
CA PRO A 501 12.42 -8.35 -15.38
C PRO A 501 11.32 -9.42 -15.45
N ALA A 502 11.70 -10.70 -15.41
CA ALA A 502 10.77 -11.81 -15.54
C ALA A 502 9.99 -12.11 -14.24
N GLN A 503 10.54 -11.74 -13.09
CA GLN A 503 10.02 -12.15 -11.79
C GLN A 503 8.73 -11.40 -11.43
N PHE A 504 7.81 -12.14 -10.80
CA PHE A 504 6.66 -11.56 -10.13
C PHE A 504 7.05 -11.06 -8.73
N VAL A 505 6.26 -10.15 -8.16
CA VAL A 505 6.59 -9.49 -6.87
C VAL A 505 6.83 -10.48 -5.73
N THR A 506 6.16 -11.64 -5.70
CA THR A 506 6.35 -12.64 -4.64
C THR A 506 7.72 -13.32 -4.70
N GLU A 507 8.27 -13.55 -5.90
CA GLU A 507 9.62 -14.10 -6.08
C GLU A 507 10.68 -13.11 -5.56
N ILE A 508 10.49 -11.82 -5.86
CA ILE A 508 11.40 -10.77 -5.40
C ILE A 508 11.28 -10.57 -3.88
N LEU A 509 10.07 -10.63 -3.33
CA LEU A 509 9.84 -10.53 -1.89
C LEU A 509 10.56 -11.64 -1.10
N LEU A 510 10.61 -12.87 -1.61
CA LEU A 510 11.40 -13.95 -0.98
C LEU A 510 12.89 -13.59 -0.87
N VAL A 511 13.45 -12.96 -1.91
CA VAL A 511 14.84 -12.49 -1.91
C VAL A 511 15.09 -11.48 -0.78
N VAL A 512 14.17 -10.54 -0.58
CA VAL A 512 14.28 -9.52 0.48
C VAL A 512 14.14 -10.17 1.86
N MET A 513 13.18 -11.09 2.03
CA MET A 513 12.97 -11.78 3.29
C MET A 513 14.19 -12.61 3.71
N ASP A 514 14.87 -13.26 2.78
CA ASP A 514 16.09 -14.03 3.06
C ASP A 514 17.23 -13.12 3.55
N GLY A 515 17.43 -11.99 2.88
CA GLY A 515 18.42 -10.99 3.32
C GLY A 515 18.09 -10.45 4.72
N TRP A 516 16.83 -10.09 4.98
CA TRP A 516 16.40 -9.61 6.29
C TRP A 516 16.58 -10.65 7.39
N LYS A 517 16.21 -11.92 7.16
CA LYS A 517 16.37 -12.97 8.18
C LYS A 517 17.83 -13.30 8.46
N ASN A 518 18.69 -13.17 7.46
CA ASN A 518 20.13 -13.35 7.63
C ASN A 518 20.77 -12.22 8.46
N VAL A 519 20.38 -10.96 8.22
CA VAL A 519 21.00 -9.80 8.88
C VAL A 519 20.30 -9.40 10.18
N PHE A 520 18.98 -9.62 10.27
CA PHE A 520 18.13 -9.23 11.39
C PHE A 520 17.30 -10.39 11.96
N PRO A 521 17.90 -11.55 12.30
CA PRO A 521 17.14 -12.67 12.85
C PRO A 521 16.37 -12.31 14.13
N GLN A 522 16.87 -11.35 14.92
CA GLN A 522 16.23 -10.89 16.15
C GLN A 522 14.85 -10.26 15.95
N TYR A 523 14.53 -9.76 14.74
CA TYR A 523 13.22 -9.17 14.46
C TYR A 523 12.14 -10.21 14.17
N PHE A 524 12.53 -11.40 13.73
CA PHE A 524 11.62 -12.49 13.35
C PHE A 524 11.54 -13.61 14.39
N ASN A 525 12.54 -13.69 15.29
CA ASN A 525 12.56 -14.69 16.35
C ASN A 525 11.96 -14.14 17.66
N PRO A 526 11.45 -15.01 18.56
CA PRO A 526 11.00 -14.60 19.88
C PRO A 526 12.12 -13.92 20.67
N GLY A 527 11.83 -12.77 21.27
CA GLY A 527 12.80 -12.00 22.04
C GLY A 527 12.38 -10.54 22.24
N PRO A 528 13.14 -9.77 23.04
CA PRO A 528 12.82 -8.37 23.34
C PRO A 528 12.85 -7.46 22.11
N GLU A 529 13.65 -7.79 21.09
CA GLU A 529 13.74 -7.04 19.84
C GLU A 529 12.74 -7.51 18.78
N SER A 530 11.97 -8.57 19.05
CA SER A 530 11.03 -9.14 18.08
C SER A 530 10.01 -8.11 17.63
N LEU A 531 9.85 -8.00 16.31
CA LEU A 531 8.83 -7.16 15.70
C LEU A 531 7.51 -7.90 15.54
N LEU A 532 7.41 -9.18 15.93
CA LEU A 532 6.20 -9.95 15.82
C LEU A 532 5.32 -9.84 17.07
N THR A 533 4.02 -9.94 16.87
CA THR A 533 3.01 -10.12 17.91
C THR A 533 2.27 -11.43 17.69
N SER A 534 2.02 -12.17 18.77
CA SER A 534 1.44 -13.51 18.73
C SER A 534 -0.03 -13.52 19.17
N PHE A 535 -0.81 -14.40 18.57
CA PHE A 535 -2.18 -14.75 18.93
C PHE A 535 -2.26 -16.26 19.14
N GLU A 536 -2.73 -16.71 20.30
CA GLU A 536 -2.75 -18.14 20.68
C GLU A 536 -3.96 -18.91 20.13
N GLY A 537 -4.77 -18.28 19.29
CA GLY A 537 -5.95 -18.91 18.73
C GLY A 537 -6.58 -18.06 17.64
N GLY A 538 -7.73 -18.52 17.16
CA GLY A 538 -8.41 -17.97 15.99
C GLY A 538 -8.62 -19.05 14.93
N PRO A 539 -9.18 -18.68 13.78
CA PRO A 539 -9.49 -19.63 12.70
C PRO A 539 -8.24 -20.27 12.06
N TRP A 540 -7.07 -19.67 12.27
CA TRP A 540 -5.79 -20.17 11.75
C TRP A 540 -4.91 -20.83 12.82
N GLY A 541 -5.43 -21.04 14.04
CA GLY A 541 -4.64 -21.52 15.17
C GLY A 541 -3.72 -20.46 15.77
N ARG A 542 -2.54 -20.85 16.27
CA ARG A 542 -1.50 -19.93 16.75
C ARG A 542 -0.89 -19.21 15.55
N MET A 543 -0.88 -17.88 15.61
CA MET A 543 -0.33 -17.05 14.53
C MET A 543 0.51 -15.90 15.09
N GLU A 544 1.57 -15.54 14.37
CA GLU A 544 2.34 -14.34 14.65
C GLU A 544 2.36 -13.45 13.42
N THR A 545 2.23 -12.14 13.62
CA THR A 545 2.27 -11.13 12.55
C THR A 545 3.10 -9.94 12.98
N LEU A 546 3.60 -9.16 12.04
CA LEU A 546 4.36 -7.96 12.33
C LEU A 546 3.53 -6.93 13.13
N LYS A 547 4.07 -6.41 14.25
CA LYS A 547 3.49 -5.34 15.08
C LYS A 547 3.22 -4.08 14.24
N PRO A 548 2.32 -3.18 14.68
CA PRO A 548 2.23 -1.85 14.10
C PRO A 548 3.55 -1.09 14.25
N VAL A 549 3.93 -0.34 13.20
CA VAL A 549 5.22 0.39 13.13
C VAL A 549 5.33 1.48 14.18
N VAL A 550 4.25 2.23 14.39
CA VAL A 550 4.19 3.37 15.32
C VAL A 550 4.18 2.88 16.76
N GLN A 551 5.08 3.44 17.57
CA GLN A 551 5.08 3.24 19.02
C GLN A 551 4.83 4.58 19.71
N LEU A 552 3.72 4.68 20.44
CA LEU A 552 3.37 5.85 21.24
C LEU A 552 3.90 5.69 22.67
N SER A 553 4.26 6.79 23.33
CA SER A 553 4.88 6.75 24.67
C SER A 553 3.98 6.17 25.75
N ASP A 554 2.66 6.27 25.61
CA ASP A 554 1.70 5.59 26.48
C ASP A 554 1.33 4.22 25.86
N PRO A 555 1.67 3.09 26.53
CA PRO A 555 1.36 1.76 26.03
C PRO A 555 -0.15 1.48 25.86
N GLU A 556 -1.02 2.19 26.58
CA GLU A 556 -2.47 1.96 26.47
C GLU A 556 -3.03 2.54 25.17
N VAL A 557 -2.45 3.65 24.68
CA VAL A 557 -2.84 4.29 23.41
C VAL A 557 -2.04 3.76 22.21
N THR A 558 -0.91 3.09 22.44
CA THR A 558 -0.06 2.58 21.35
C THR A 558 -0.83 1.62 20.42
N PRO A 559 -0.66 1.72 19.09
CA PRO A 559 -1.35 0.85 18.15
C PRO A 559 -1.00 -0.62 18.37
N ARG A 560 -2.03 -1.47 18.39
CA ARG A 560 -1.95 -2.94 18.51
C ARG A 560 -3.26 -3.54 18.04
N TRP A 561 -3.24 -4.76 17.53
CA TRP A 561 -4.48 -5.52 17.31
C TRP A 561 -4.79 -6.39 18.53
N LEU A 562 -6.08 -6.53 18.85
CA LEU A 562 -6.54 -7.37 19.94
C LEU A 562 -7.06 -8.74 19.47
N THR A 563 -7.24 -8.90 18.15
CA THR A 563 -7.73 -10.13 17.54
C THR A 563 -6.82 -10.55 16.40
N PRO A 564 -6.67 -11.87 16.18
CA PRO A 564 -5.92 -12.42 15.05
C PRO A 564 -6.60 -12.05 13.73
N ALA A 565 -5.91 -12.33 12.62
CA ALA A 565 -6.53 -12.33 11.32
C ALA A 565 -7.62 -13.41 11.20
N VAL A 566 -8.64 -13.13 10.39
CA VAL A 566 -9.71 -14.07 10.05
C VAL A 566 -9.76 -14.30 8.53
N PRO A 567 -10.31 -15.44 8.05
CA PRO A 567 -10.53 -15.67 6.63
C PRO A 567 -11.36 -14.56 5.97
N HIS A 568 -11.27 -14.43 4.65
CA HIS A 568 -12.24 -13.67 3.88
C HIS A 568 -13.61 -14.33 3.99
N CYS A 569 -14.66 -13.51 4.02
CA CYS A 569 -16.04 -14.01 4.11
C CYS A 569 -16.29 -14.91 5.33
N TYR A 570 -15.61 -14.64 6.46
CA TYR A 570 -15.65 -15.49 7.65
C TYR A 570 -17.01 -15.43 8.36
N HIS A 571 -17.59 -14.23 8.46
CA HIS A 571 -18.96 -14.07 8.89
C HIS A 571 -19.90 -14.09 7.69
N ASP A 572 -21.03 -14.77 7.87
CA ASP A 572 -22.19 -14.60 7.00
C ASP A 572 -22.82 -13.20 7.23
N ARG A 573 -24.00 -12.92 6.68
CA ARG A 573 -24.67 -11.61 6.77
C ARG A 573 -24.82 -11.04 8.20
N ASN A 574 -24.80 -11.89 9.21
CA ASN A 574 -25.03 -11.54 10.62
C ASN A 574 -23.73 -11.11 11.32
N ILE A 575 -23.34 -9.85 11.12
CA ILE A 575 -22.29 -9.16 11.88
C ILE A 575 -22.86 -7.87 12.49
N GLN A 576 -22.41 -7.45 13.67
CA GLN A 576 -22.81 -6.19 14.33
C GLN A 576 -21.57 -5.44 14.81
N TRP A 577 -21.65 -4.12 14.98
CA TRP A 577 -20.57 -3.33 15.59
C TRP A 577 -20.27 -3.80 17.03
N LEU A 578 -19.02 -3.70 17.46
CA LEU A 578 -18.53 -4.09 18.80
C LEU A 578 -18.96 -3.12 19.90
#